data_AF-A0A4Z0PEA4-F1
#
_entry.id   AF-A0A4Z0PEA4-F1
#
_cell.length_a   1.000
_cell.length_b   1.000
_cell.length_c   1.000
_cell.angle_alpha   90.00
_cell.angle_beta   90.00
_cell.angle_gamma   90.00
#
_symmetry.space_group_name_H-M   'P 1'
#
loop_
_entity.id
_entity.type
_entity.pdbx_description
1 polymer ?
#
loop_
_entity_poly.entity_id
_entity_poly.type
_entity_poly.pdbx_seq_one_letter_code
_entity_poly.pdbx_strand_id
1 'polypeptide(L)' 'MDQAGAVPSFSRPGNPYDNAQAETGWSTLKTELLSHGTTFASLEEARLEVARYLDE' A
#
# COMPACT_ATOMS: atom_id res chain seq x y z
N MET A 1 -2.56 8.25 19.20
CA MET A 1 -3.42 7.56 18.22
C MET A 1 -4.89 7.84 18.53
N ASP A 2 -5.27 9.12 18.67
CA ASP A 2 -6.60 9.45 19.21
C ASP A 2 -7.15 10.75 18.61
N GLN A 3 -7.46 10.71 17.31
CA GLN A 3 -8.07 11.85 16.60
C GLN A 3 -9.25 11.44 15.69
N ALA A 4 -9.55 10.13 15.52
CA ALA A 4 -10.63 9.68 14.62
C ALA A 4 -11.38 8.42 15.09
N GLY A 5 -11.12 7.90 16.31
CA GLY A 5 -11.68 6.61 16.75
C GLY A 5 -11.20 5.40 15.94
N ALA A 6 -10.18 5.58 15.08
CA ALA A 6 -9.62 4.52 14.26
C ALA A 6 -8.80 3.57 15.13
N VAL A 7 -9.21 2.30 15.18
CA VAL A 7 -8.47 1.24 15.86
C VAL A 7 -7.41 0.70 14.90
N PRO A 8 -6.14 0.60 15.31
CA PRO A 8 -5.10 0.03 14.45
C PRO A 8 -5.44 -1.40 14.02
N SER A 9 -5.47 -1.62 12.70
CA SER A 9 -5.75 -2.92 12.08
C SER A 9 -4.46 -3.74 11.94
N PHE A 10 -3.76 -3.95 13.05
CA PHE A 10 -2.67 -4.93 13.07
C PHE A 10 -3.28 -6.33 13.13
N SER A 11 -2.72 -7.28 12.37
CA SER A 11 -3.12 -8.69 12.41
C SER A 11 -3.23 -9.16 13.86
N ARG A 12 -4.47 -9.29 14.36
CA ARG A 12 -4.71 -9.71 15.74
C ARG A 12 -4.45 -11.21 15.81
N PRO A 13 -3.92 -11.75 16.92
CA PRO A 13 -3.88 -13.18 17.12
C PRO A 13 -5.28 -13.78 16.90
N GLY A 14 -5.44 -14.60 15.85
CA GLY A 14 -6.71 -15.22 15.48
C GLY A 14 -7.55 -14.55 14.39
N ASN A 15 -7.17 -13.35 13.89
CA ASN A 15 -7.84 -12.72 12.74
C ASN A 15 -6.83 -12.01 11.81
N PRO A 16 -6.22 -12.74 10.86
CA PRO A 16 -5.27 -12.16 9.90
C PRO A 16 -5.96 -11.32 8.80
N TYR A 17 -7.30 -11.41 8.66
CA TYR A 17 -8.03 -10.74 7.59
C TYR A 17 -8.07 -9.22 7.73
N ASP A 18 -7.89 -8.72 8.96
CA ASP A 18 -7.84 -7.29 9.28
C ASP A 18 -6.75 -6.54 8.49
N ASN A 19 -5.63 -7.21 8.17
CA ASN A 19 -4.55 -6.66 7.34
C ASN A 19 -4.52 -7.24 5.92
N ALA A 20 -5.26 -8.33 5.65
CA ALA A 20 -5.17 -9.05 4.38
C ALA A 20 -5.53 -8.18 3.17
N GLN A 21 -6.48 -7.24 3.30
CA GLN A 21 -6.82 -6.32 2.23
C GLN A 21 -5.68 -5.33 1.93
N ALA A 22 -5.04 -4.80 2.99
CA ALA A 22 -3.89 -3.91 2.84
C ALA A 22 -2.67 -4.64 2.26
N GLU A 23 -2.39 -5.86 2.72
CA GLU A 23 -1.31 -6.69 2.20
C GLU A 23 -1.53 -7.07 0.73
N THR A 24 -2.75 -7.46 0.36
CA THR A 24 -3.11 -7.80 -1.02
C THR A 24 -2.96 -6.57 -1.92
N GLY A 25 -3.53 -5.43 -1.52
CA GLY A 25 -3.41 -4.18 -2.28
C GLY A 25 -1.96 -3.74 -2.46
N TRP A 26 -1.14 -3.87 -1.41
CA TRP A 26 0.30 -3.55 -1.50
C TRP A 26 1.07 -4.51 -2.39
N SER A 27 0.71 -5.79 -2.41
CA SER A 27 1.32 -6.77 -3.31
C SER A 27 0.96 -6.47 -4.77
N THR A 28 -0.31 -6.15 -5.05
CA THR A 28 -0.78 -5.76 -6.39
C THR A 28 -0.08 -4.50 -6.86
N LEU A 29 -0.06 -3.45 -6.04
CA LEU A 29 0.60 -2.18 -6.36
C LEU A 29 2.07 -2.39 -6.71
N LYS A 30 2.82 -3.13 -5.89
CA LYS A 30 4.23 -3.42 -6.19
C LYS A 30 4.40 -4.23 -7.47
N THR A 31 3.55 -5.22 -7.72
CA THR A 31 3.61 -5.99 -8.96
C THR A 31 3.34 -5.08 -10.15
N GLU A 32 2.29 -4.28 -10.15
CA GLU A 32 1.94 -3.47 -11.33
C GLU A 32 2.94 -2.33 -11.56
N LEU A 33 3.43 -1.68 -10.50
CA LEU A 33 4.37 -0.56 -10.60
C LEU A 33 5.84 -1.00 -10.83
N LEU A 34 6.24 -2.17 -10.33
CA LEU A 34 7.66 -2.61 -10.30
C LEU A 34 7.93 -3.93 -11.05
N SER A 35 6.93 -4.62 -11.61
CA SER A 35 7.10 -5.95 -12.24
C SER A 35 8.05 -5.98 -13.43
N HIS A 36 8.46 -4.83 -13.97
CA HIS A 36 9.32 -4.76 -15.15
C HIS A 36 10.79 -4.41 -14.83
N GLY A 37 11.20 -4.50 -13.56
CA GLY A 37 12.55 -4.07 -13.16
C GLY A 37 12.74 -2.55 -13.26
N THR A 38 11.62 -1.83 -13.30
CA THR A 38 11.56 -0.38 -13.32
C THR A 38 12.02 0.16 -11.98
N THR A 39 13.00 1.05 -12.03
CA THR A 39 13.46 1.84 -10.88
C THR A 39 13.04 3.27 -11.11
N PHE A 40 12.47 3.91 -10.09
CA PHE A 40 12.27 5.35 -10.13
C PHE A 40 13.64 6.04 -10.11
N ALA A 41 13.81 7.06 -10.95
CA ALA A 41 14.99 7.92 -10.95
C ALA A 41 15.04 8.81 -9.70
N SER A 42 13.89 9.07 -9.06
CA SER A 42 13.81 9.82 -7.81
C SER A 42 12.63 9.42 -6.93
N LEU A 43 12.68 9.81 -5.66
CA LEU A 43 11.55 9.64 -4.74
C LEU A 43 10.32 10.47 -5.17
N GLU A 44 10.53 11.61 -5.82
CA GLU A 44 9.44 12.47 -6.30
C GLU A 44 8.67 11.81 -7.44
N GLU A 45 9.38 11.22 -8.40
CA GLU A 45 8.79 10.40 -9.45
C GLU A 45 7.99 9.22 -8.87
N ALA A 46 8.57 8.49 -7.91
CA ALA A 46 7.87 7.40 -7.24
C ALA A 46 6.54 7.85 -6.59
N ARG A 47 6.53 9.03 -5.97
CA ARG A 47 5.32 9.60 -5.34
C ARG A 47 4.26 9.95 -6.39
N LEU A 48 4.67 10.51 -7.52
CA LEU A 48 3.76 10.89 -8.60
C LEU A 48 3.12 9.65 -9.24
N GLU A 49 3.92 8.62 -9.51
CA GLU A 49 3.43 7.35 -10.08
C GLU A 49 2.45 6.65 -9.13
N VAL A 50 2.75 6.62 -7.82
CA VAL A 50 1.82 6.07 -6.82
C VAL A 50 0.53 6.90 -6.73
N ALA A 51 0.61 8.23 -6.76
CA ALA A 51 -0.57 9.07 -6.74
C ALA A 51 -1.46 8.82 -7.96
N ARG A 52 -0.87 8.75 -9.16
CA ARG A 52 -1.62 8.45 -10.39
C ARG A 52 -2.30 7.09 -10.33
N TYR A 53 -1.59 6.06 -9.86
CA TYR A 53 -2.13 4.72 -9.69
C TYR A 53 -3.33 4.66 -8.73
N LEU A 54 -3.36 5.53 -7.71
CA LEU A 54 -4.46 5.59 -6.74
C LEU A 54 -5.64 6.48 -7.18
N ASP A 55 -5.43 7.36 -8.17
CA ASP A 55 -6.44 8.28 -8.70
C ASP A 55 -7.20 7.70 -9.94
N GLU A 56 -6.73 6.61 -10.53
CA GLU A 56 -7.37 5.86 -11.63
C GLU A 56 -8.51 4.94 -11.16
#